data_AF-A0A143BUH3-F1
#
_entry.id   AF-A0A143BUH3-F1
#
_cell.length_a   1.000
_cell.length_b   1.000
_cell.length_c   1.000
_cell.angle_alpha   90.00
_cell.angle_beta   90.00
_cell.angle_gamma   90.00
#
_symmetry.space_group_name_H-M   'P 1'
#
loop_
_entity.id
_entity.type
_entity.pdbx_description
1 polymer ?
#
loop_
_entity_poly.entity_id
_entity_poly.type
_entity_poly.pdbx_seq_one_letter_code
_entity_poly.pdbx_strand_id
1 'polypeptide(L)'
;MFGWEAPDLRIVSVEPAPTTFSCLEANLRSHLPGAVAVRSAVADRAGEATFTYYPRSTGNSGLFADQQADDENTRVFLRNTGIPEEYIGEMVKDLHRGIDMSVPTLTVSDLIRAHDLPEVSLLKIDVERAEHLVLAGIEDDHWPLIGHIVAEVHDPAGSGP
;
A
#
# COMPACT_ATOMS: atom_id res chain seq x y z
N MET A 1 13.35 10.44 28.43
CA MET A 1 12.37 10.04 27.40
C MET A 1 12.34 11.18 26.40
N PHE A 2 13.01 11.04 25.26
CA PHE A 2 13.00 12.05 24.20
C PHE A 2 11.90 11.65 23.23
N GLY A 3 10.69 12.19 23.43
CA GLY A 3 9.63 12.12 22.43
C GLY A 3 9.75 13.35 21.54
N TRP A 4 9.95 13.15 20.26
CA TRP A 4 9.83 14.24 19.29
C TRP A 4 8.35 14.38 18.99
N GLU A 5 7.79 15.57 19.21
CA GLU A 5 6.42 15.90 18.86
C GLU A 5 6.43 16.72 17.57
N ALA A 6 5.55 16.35 16.63
CA ALA A 6 5.29 17.11 15.41
C ALA A 6 3.84 17.65 15.49
N PRO A 7 3.62 18.79 16.16
CA PRO A 7 2.28 19.29 16.50
C PRO A 7 1.42 19.63 15.28
N ASP A 8 2.05 19.91 14.13
CA ASP A 8 1.38 20.29 12.88
C ASP A 8 1.44 19.17 11.81
N LEU A 9 1.55 17.91 12.24
CA LEU A 9 1.64 16.77 11.33
C LEU A 9 0.34 16.60 10.54
N ARG A 10 0.44 16.76 9.21
CA ARG A 10 -0.64 16.45 8.27
C ARG A 10 -0.40 15.06 7.68
N ILE A 11 -1.39 14.18 7.79
CA ILE A 11 -1.33 12.82 7.24
C ILE A 11 -2.48 12.65 6.25
N VAL A 12 -2.14 12.21 5.04
CA VAL A 12 -3.10 11.70 4.05
C VAL A 12 -2.77 10.24 3.82
N SER A 13 -3.70 9.35 4.14
CA SER A 13 -3.55 7.90 3.96
C SER A 13 -4.53 7.40 2.93
N VAL A 14 -4.05 6.56 2.02
CA VAL A 14 -4.79 6.11 0.84
C VAL A 14 -4.90 4.59 0.87
N GLU A 15 -6.13 4.07 0.79
CA GLU A 15 -6.41 2.64 0.85
C GLU A 15 -7.62 2.30 -0.03
N PRO A 16 -7.47 1.47 -1.09
CA PRO A 16 -8.56 1.18 -2.03
C PRO A 16 -9.60 0.20 -1.47
N ALA A 17 -9.20 -0.79 -0.66
CA ALA A 17 -10.07 -1.89 -0.26
C ALA A 17 -11.09 -1.42 0.79
N PRO A 18 -12.41 -1.53 0.56
CA PRO A 18 -13.43 -0.98 1.48
C PRO A 18 -13.31 -1.48 2.93
N THR A 19 -12.98 -2.76 3.12
CA THR A 19 -12.82 -3.36 4.45
C THR A 19 -11.60 -2.77 5.17
N THR A 20 -10.44 -2.74 4.51
CA THR A 20 -9.21 -2.18 5.07
C THR A 20 -9.33 -0.67 5.29
N PHE A 21 -9.97 0.04 4.36
CA PHE A 21 -10.26 1.47 4.47
C PHE A 21 -11.10 1.80 5.71
N SER A 22 -12.11 0.97 6.02
CA SER A 22 -12.93 1.16 7.22
C SER A 22 -12.10 1.03 8.51
N CYS A 23 -11.14 0.10 8.54
CA CYS A 23 -10.20 -0.04 9.64
C CYS A 23 -9.25 1.17 9.73
N LEU A 24 -8.70 1.63 8.59
CA LEU A 24 -7.88 2.83 8.51
C LEU A 24 -8.62 4.04 9.09
N GLU A 25 -9.86 4.27 8.65
CA GLU A 25 -10.66 5.41 9.10
C GLU A 25 -10.93 5.35 10.62
N ALA A 26 -11.21 4.16 11.17
CA ALA A 26 -11.38 3.95 12.60
C ALA A 26 -10.09 4.22 13.39
N ASN A 27 -8.94 3.78 12.88
CA ASN A 27 -7.63 3.99 13.49
C ASN A 27 -7.26 5.48 13.48
N LEU A 28 -7.42 6.17 12.34
CA LEU A 28 -7.14 7.59 12.24
C LEU A 28 -8.04 8.41 13.17
N ARG A 29 -9.35 8.13 13.21
CA ARG A 29 -10.27 8.82 14.13
C ARG A 29 -9.85 8.69 15.60
N SER A 30 -9.29 7.54 15.98
CA SER A 30 -8.94 7.24 17.37
C SER A 30 -7.57 7.78 17.77
N HIS A 31 -6.62 7.84 16.85
CA HIS A 31 -5.20 8.13 17.15
C HIS A 31 -4.68 9.41 16.50
N LEU A 32 -5.24 9.82 15.37
CA LEU A 32 -4.78 10.93 14.53
C LEU A 32 -6.01 11.66 13.93
N PRO A 33 -6.86 12.30 14.74
CA PRO A 33 -8.16 12.82 14.30
C PRO A 33 -8.08 13.93 13.23
N GLY A 34 -6.90 14.54 13.03
CA GLY A 34 -6.63 15.49 11.95
C GLY A 34 -6.15 14.86 10.63
N ALA A 35 -5.93 13.55 10.59
CA ALA A 35 -5.52 12.83 9.39
C ALA A 35 -6.71 12.59 8.45
N VAL A 36 -6.40 12.48 7.15
CA VAL A 36 -7.37 12.24 6.08
C VAL A 36 -7.20 10.84 5.54
N ALA A 37 -8.30 10.10 5.43
CA ALA A 37 -8.37 8.83 4.71
C ALA A 37 -8.97 9.06 3.31
N VAL A 38 -8.33 8.54 2.28
CA VAL A 38 -8.83 8.58 0.88
C VAL A 38 -9.04 7.15 0.38
N ARG A 39 -10.28 6.82 -0.01
CA ARG A 39 -10.61 5.47 -0.51
C ARG A 39 -10.34 5.37 -2.00
N SER A 40 -9.10 5.09 -2.35
CA SER A 40 -8.63 4.98 -3.73
C SER A 40 -7.33 4.19 -3.79
N ALA A 41 -6.96 3.70 -4.97
CA ALA A 41 -5.58 3.29 -5.23
C ALA A 41 -4.76 4.50 -5.72
N VAL A 42 -3.44 4.45 -5.52
CA VAL A 42 -2.51 5.42 -6.10
C VAL A 42 -1.84 4.76 -7.32
N ALA A 43 -1.88 5.43 -8.46
CA ALA A 43 -1.36 4.92 -9.73
C ALA A 43 -0.72 6.05 -10.57
N ASP A 44 -0.41 5.75 -11.83
CA ASP A 44 0.20 6.67 -12.80
C ASP A 44 -0.82 7.66 -13.40
N ARG A 45 -2.12 7.40 -13.22
CA ARG A 45 -3.21 8.27 -13.71
C ARG A 45 -4.48 8.11 -12.88
N ALA A 46 -5.31 9.16 -12.88
CA ALA A 46 -6.66 9.11 -12.34
C ALA A 46 -7.60 8.27 -13.22
N GLY A 47 -8.56 7.59 -12.60
CA GLY A 47 -9.51 6.73 -13.30
C GLY A 47 -10.08 5.62 -12.42
N GLU A 48 -10.24 4.44 -13.01
CA GLU A 48 -10.62 3.22 -12.32
C GLU A 48 -9.64 2.09 -12.69
N ALA A 49 -9.42 1.17 -11.77
CA ALA A 49 -8.64 -0.04 -11.99
C ALA A 49 -9.27 -1.24 -11.29
N THR A 50 -8.94 -2.43 -11.78
CA THR A 50 -9.23 -3.67 -11.07
C THR A 50 -8.22 -3.84 -9.94
N PHE A 51 -8.72 -4.06 -8.74
CA PHE A 51 -7.94 -4.40 -7.55
C PHE A 51 -8.38 -5.76 -7.04
N THR A 52 -7.43 -6.63 -6.76
CA THR A 52 -7.71 -7.95 -6.19
C THR A 52 -7.49 -7.89 -4.69
N TYR A 53 -8.56 -8.12 -3.93
CA TYR A 53 -8.53 -8.17 -2.47
C TYR A 53 -8.44 -9.61 -1.98
N TYR A 54 -7.46 -9.90 -1.10
CA TYR A 54 -7.32 -11.19 -0.42
C TYR A 54 -7.87 -11.09 1.02
N PRO A 55 -9.09 -11.59 1.31
CA PRO A 55 -9.70 -11.41 2.64
C PRO A 55 -8.92 -12.09 3.77
N ARG A 56 -8.11 -13.11 3.44
CA ARG A 56 -7.31 -13.88 4.40
C ARG A 56 -5.85 -13.43 4.47
N SER A 57 -5.41 -12.58 3.53
CA SER A 57 -4.08 -11.98 3.54
C SER A 57 -4.17 -10.55 2.99
N THR A 58 -4.85 -9.66 3.73
CA THR A 58 -5.21 -8.33 3.22
C THR A 58 -4.00 -7.50 2.81
N GLY A 59 -2.85 -7.73 3.45
CA GLY A 59 -1.58 -7.05 3.12
C GLY A 59 -1.06 -7.36 1.72
N ASN A 60 -1.37 -8.52 1.15
CA ASN A 60 -0.92 -8.89 -0.20
C ASN A 60 -1.91 -8.48 -1.31
N SER A 61 -2.93 -7.69 -0.96
CA SER A 61 -3.92 -7.22 -1.94
C SER A 61 -3.32 -6.12 -2.81
N GLY A 62 -3.62 -6.11 -4.11
CA GLY A 62 -2.94 -5.20 -5.03
C GLY A 62 -3.60 -5.04 -6.40
N LEU A 63 -3.09 -4.07 -7.16
CA LEU A 63 -3.45 -3.87 -8.58
C LEU A 63 -2.85 -4.93 -9.50
N PHE A 64 -1.74 -5.55 -9.08
CA PHE A 64 -1.01 -6.58 -9.81
C PHE A 64 -0.88 -7.85 -8.98
N ALA A 65 -1.99 -8.27 -8.37
CA ALA A 65 -2.02 -9.48 -7.55
C ALA A 65 -1.74 -10.73 -8.40
N ASP A 66 -0.93 -11.64 -7.88
CA ASP A 66 -0.59 -12.90 -8.54
C ASP A 66 -0.66 -14.01 -7.50
N GLN A 67 -1.81 -14.68 -7.46
CA GLN A 67 -2.09 -15.71 -6.46
C GLN A 67 -0.98 -16.77 -6.39
N GLN A 68 -0.43 -17.20 -7.54
CA GLN A 68 0.61 -18.22 -7.54
C GLN A 68 1.90 -17.68 -6.92
N ALA A 69 2.34 -16.49 -7.34
CA ALA A 69 3.54 -15.87 -6.80
C ALA A 69 3.38 -15.53 -5.30
N ASP A 70 2.20 -15.09 -4.88
CA ASP A 70 1.87 -14.75 -3.49
C ASP A 70 1.87 -16.01 -2.59
N ASP A 71 1.29 -17.12 -3.09
CA ASP A 71 1.36 -18.42 -2.43
C ASP A 71 2.82 -18.87 -2.29
N GLU A 72 3.62 -18.83 -3.36
CA GLU A 72 5.03 -19.23 -3.35
C GLU A 72 5.88 -18.37 -2.40
N ASN A 73 5.71 -17.05 -2.42
CA ASN A 73 6.39 -16.13 -1.50
C ASN A 73 6.04 -16.45 -0.04
N THR A 74 4.78 -16.71 0.26
CA THR A 74 4.35 -17.07 1.61
C THR A 74 4.92 -18.42 2.04
N ARG A 75 5.00 -19.41 1.15
CA ARG A 75 5.67 -20.69 1.45
C ARG A 75 7.14 -20.47 1.82
N VAL A 76 7.86 -19.64 1.06
CA VAL A 76 9.27 -19.32 1.34
C VAL A 76 9.40 -18.62 2.69
N PHE A 77 8.55 -17.62 2.98
CA PHE A 77 8.53 -16.94 4.27
C PHE A 77 8.28 -17.91 5.44
N LEU A 78 7.26 -18.76 5.35
CA LEU A 78 6.94 -19.75 6.39
C LEU A 78 8.08 -20.75 6.62
N ARG A 79 8.73 -21.20 5.54
CA ARG A 79 9.92 -22.06 5.65
C ARG A 79 11.06 -21.35 6.38
N ASN A 80 11.31 -20.09 6.05
CA ASN A 80 12.37 -19.29 6.65
C ASN A 80 12.12 -18.95 8.13
N THR A 81 10.84 -18.94 8.56
CA THR A 81 10.46 -18.79 9.98
C THR A 81 10.50 -20.11 10.76
N GLY A 82 10.89 -21.22 10.12
CA GLY A 82 11.07 -22.53 10.76
C GLY A 82 9.81 -23.40 10.77
N ILE A 83 8.78 -23.06 10.01
CA ILE A 83 7.57 -23.89 9.89
C ILE A 83 7.90 -25.13 9.04
N PRO A 84 7.61 -26.37 9.52
CA PRO A 84 7.85 -27.58 8.74
C PRO A 84 6.97 -27.65 7.47
N GLU A 85 7.54 -28.14 6.36
CA GLU A 85 6.90 -28.18 5.03
C GLU A 85 5.53 -28.90 5.03
N GLU A 86 5.34 -29.89 5.91
CA GLU A 86 4.08 -30.63 6.05
C GLU A 86 2.89 -29.75 6.52
N TYR A 87 3.14 -28.63 7.23
CA TYR A 87 2.10 -27.70 7.67
C TYR A 87 1.88 -26.55 6.68
N ILE A 88 2.90 -26.20 5.89
CA ILE A 88 2.86 -25.03 4.99
C ILE A 88 1.73 -25.16 3.97
N GLY A 89 1.50 -26.37 3.44
CA GLY A 89 0.43 -26.62 2.46
C GLY A 89 -0.95 -26.18 2.95
N GLU A 90 -1.32 -26.57 4.17
CA GLU A 90 -2.63 -26.20 4.74
C GLU A 90 -2.70 -24.73 5.18
N MET A 91 -1.58 -24.12 5.57
CA MET A 91 -1.55 -22.70 5.94
C MET A 91 -1.74 -21.75 4.74
N VAL A 92 -1.19 -22.12 3.59
CA VAL A 92 -1.28 -21.32 2.35
C VAL A 92 -2.60 -21.58 1.60
N LYS A 93 -3.24 -22.72 1.86
CA LYS A 93 -4.51 -23.08 1.23
C LYS A 93 -5.57 -21.98 1.42
N ASP A 94 -6.10 -21.51 0.29
CA ASP A 94 -7.09 -20.42 0.19
C ASP A 94 -6.63 -19.05 0.75
N LEU A 95 -5.36 -18.89 1.11
CA LEU A 95 -4.82 -17.65 1.70
C LEU A 95 -4.93 -16.47 0.72
N HIS A 96 -4.52 -16.68 -0.53
CA HIS A 96 -4.59 -15.70 -1.62
C HIS A 96 -5.79 -15.94 -2.55
N ARG A 97 -6.90 -16.43 -1.99
CA ARG A 97 -8.15 -16.49 -2.76
C ARG A 97 -8.75 -15.08 -2.91
N GLY A 98 -8.53 -14.49 -4.07
CA GLY A 98 -8.88 -13.12 -4.39
C GLY A 98 -10.36 -12.85 -4.68
N ILE A 99 -10.77 -11.62 -4.44
CA ILE A 99 -12.03 -11.02 -4.89
C ILE A 99 -11.66 -9.75 -5.65
N ASP A 100 -11.97 -9.73 -6.95
CA ASP A 100 -11.75 -8.56 -7.78
C ASP A 100 -12.82 -7.51 -7.51
N MET A 101 -12.39 -6.25 -7.46
CA MET A 101 -13.25 -5.09 -7.33
C MET A 101 -12.73 -3.93 -8.19
N SER A 102 -13.66 -3.15 -8.75
CA SER A 102 -13.31 -1.86 -9.37
C SER A 102 -13.10 -0.83 -8.26
N VAL A 103 -11.97 -0.15 -8.29
CA VAL A 103 -11.62 0.92 -7.35
C VAL A 103 -11.20 2.17 -8.12
N PRO A 104 -11.47 3.37 -7.58
CA PRO A 104 -10.93 4.59 -8.17
C PRO A 104 -9.40 4.59 -8.07
N THR A 105 -8.76 5.28 -9.01
CA THR A 105 -7.33 5.59 -8.98
C THR A 105 -7.12 7.09 -9.01
N LEU A 106 -6.02 7.52 -8.42
CA LEU A 106 -5.53 8.90 -8.42
C LEU A 106 -4.01 8.88 -8.37
N THR A 107 -3.40 10.02 -8.69
CA THR A 107 -1.94 10.17 -8.66
C THR A 107 -1.48 10.83 -7.35
N VAL A 108 -0.18 10.75 -7.06
CA VAL A 108 0.42 11.55 -5.97
C VAL A 108 0.21 13.04 -6.23
N SER A 109 0.31 13.48 -7.49
CA SER A 109 0.07 14.87 -7.89
C SER A 109 -1.38 15.32 -7.62
N ASP A 110 -2.36 14.42 -7.82
CA ASP A 110 -3.75 14.69 -7.48
C ASP A 110 -3.93 14.89 -5.97
N LEU A 111 -3.26 14.09 -5.14
CA LEU A 111 -3.30 14.24 -3.68
C LEU A 111 -2.66 15.55 -3.22
N ILE A 112 -1.52 15.92 -3.81
CA ILE A 112 -0.83 17.19 -3.52
C ILE A 112 -1.76 18.37 -3.79
N ARG A 113 -2.42 18.38 -4.95
CA ARG A 113 -3.39 19.42 -5.33
C ARG A 113 -4.64 19.40 -4.46
N ALA A 114 -5.27 18.23 -4.30
CA ALA A 114 -6.56 18.10 -3.62
C ALA A 114 -6.49 18.45 -2.12
N HIS A 115 -5.31 18.32 -1.52
CA HIS A 115 -5.10 18.63 -0.12
C HIS A 115 -4.25 19.89 0.11
N ASP A 116 -3.95 20.68 -0.93
CA ASP A 116 -3.12 21.89 -0.83
C ASP A 116 -1.85 21.60 -0.01
N LEU A 117 -1.05 20.64 -0.45
CA LEU A 117 0.20 20.24 0.21
C LEU A 117 1.35 21.11 -0.33
N PRO A 118 1.82 22.13 0.41
CA PRO A 118 2.96 22.94 -0.03
C PRO A 118 4.29 22.17 0.06
N GLU A 119 4.32 21.07 0.82
CA GLU A 119 5.44 20.18 1.01
C GLU A 119 4.91 18.78 1.39
N VAL A 120 5.61 17.74 0.95
CA VAL A 120 5.45 16.35 1.39
C VAL A 120 6.76 15.92 2.03
N SER A 121 6.90 16.13 3.34
CA SER A 121 8.15 15.82 4.05
C SER A 121 8.49 14.32 4.03
N LEU A 122 7.49 13.45 3.91
CA LEU A 122 7.65 12.01 3.73
C LEU A 122 6.52 11.42 2.88
N LEU A 123 6.88 10.76 1.78
CA LEU A 123 6.01 9.88 1.01
C LEU A 123 6.36 8.43 1.32
N LYS A 124 5.48 7.73 2.04
CA LYS A 124 5.57 6.28 2.24
C LYS A 124 4.83 5.56 1.12
N ILE A 125 5.50 4.62 0.46
CA ILE A 125 4.94 3.76 -0.58
C ILE A 125 5.05 2.31 -0.10
N ASP A 126 3.91 1.67 0.07
CA ASP A 126 3.81 0.31 0.56
C ASP A 126 2.59 -0.29 -0.14
N VAL A 127 2.81 -0.60 -1.42
CA VAL A 127 1.81 -1.12 -2.35
C VAL A 127 2.39 -2.36 -3.01
N GLU A 128 1.55 -3.35 -3.27
CA GLU A 128 2.02 -4.61 -3.83
C GLU A 128 2.30 -4.47 -5.33
N ARG A 129 3.59 -4.50 -5.71
CA ARG A 129 4.10 -4.51 -7.11
C ARG A 129 3.74 -3.29 -7.98
N ALA A 130 3.12 -2.26 -7.40
CA ALA A 130 2.62 -1.07 -8.12
C ALA A 130 3.42 0.21 -7.84
N GLU A 131 4.55 0.12 -7.15
CA GLU A 131 5.36 1.24 -6.68
C GLU A 131 5.80 2.14 -7.83
N HIS A 132 6.19 1.52 -8.95
CA HIS A 132 6.58 2.22 -10.17
C HIS A 132 5.45 3.09 -10.74
N LEU A 133 4.18 2.68 -10.60
CA LEU A 133 3.03 3.50 -11.01
C LEU A 133 2.83 4.68 -10.06
N VAL A 134 2.98 4.47 -8.76
CA VAL A 134 2.89 5.55 -7.75
C VAL A 134 3.89 6.66 -8.07
N LEU A 135 5.14 6.29 -8.38
CA LEU A 135 6.18 7.23 -8.75
C LEU A 135 5.91 7.89 -10.12
N ALA A 136 5.41 7.13 -11.10
CA ALA A 136 5.07 7.65 -12.43
C ALA A 136 3.89 8.66 -12.39
N GLY A 137 3.06 8.64 -11.35
CA GLY A 137 2.00 9.63 -11.13
C GLY A 137 2.49 10.97 -10.54
N ILE A 138 3.79 11.11 -10.25
CA ILE A 138 4.37 12.37 -9.77
C ILE A 138 4.76 13.21 -10.98
N GLU A 139 4.12 14.37 -11.12
CA GLU A 139 4.44 15.36 -12.15
C GLU A 139 5.77 16.06 -11.85
N ASP A 140 6.50 16.48 -12.89
CA ASP A 140 7.82 17.13 -12.80
C ASP A 140 7.83 18.30 -11.79
N ASP A 141 6.78 19.12 -11.78
CA ASP A 141 6.66 20.29 -10.91
C ASP A 141 6.41 19.94 -9.43
N HIS A 142 5.98 18.72 -9.12
CA HIS A 142 5.71 18.26 -7.75
C HIS A 142 6.86 17.50 -7.12
N TRP A 143 7.80 16.97 -7.90
CA TRP A 143 8.99 16.31 -7.37
C TRP A 143 9.76 17.17 -6.36
N PRO A 144 9.97 18.49 -6.59
CA PRO A 144 10.64 19.35 -5.61
C PRO A 144 9.90 19.50 -4.27
N LEU A 145 8.61 19.18 -4.20
CA LEU A 145 7.82 19.27 -2.96
C LEU A 145 8.02 18.05 -2.05
N ILE A 146 8.53 16.93 -2.59
CA ILE A 146 8.69 15.68 -1.86
C ILE A 146 10.10 15.63 -1.25
N GLY A 147 10.18 15.75 0.07
CA GLY A 147 11.46 15.74 0.79
C GLY A 147 12.10 14.35 0.87
N HIS A 148 11.30 13.35 1.22
CA HIS A 148 11.78 11.97 1.39
C HIS A 148 10.78 10.95 0.86
N ILE A 149 11.30 9.85 0.32
CA ILE A 149 10.52 8.68 -0.10
C ILE A 149 11.03 7.46 0.65
N VAL A 150 10.10 6.72 1.24
CA VAL A 150 10.36 5.37 1.78
C VAL A 150 9.44 4.43 1.04
N ALA A 151 10.02 3.50 0.29
CA ALA A 151 9.26 2.53 -0.50
C ALA A 151 9.66 1.10 -0.10
N GLU A 152 8.68 0.25 0.18
CA GLU A 152 8.85 -1.19 0.08
C GLU A 152 8.75 -1.56 -1.40
N VAL A 153 9.76 -2.27 -1.93
CA VAL A 153 9.84 -2.60 -3.36
C VAL A 153 9.78 -4.09 -3.54
N HIS A 154 8.83 -4.54 -4.34
CA HIS A 154 8.73 -5.93 -4.76
C HIS A 154 9.70 -6.21 -5.91
N ASP A 155 10.71 -7.05 -5.67
CA ASP A 155 11.60 -7.57 -6.72
C ASP A 155 11.05 -8.90 -7.27
N PRO A 156 10.48 -8.92 -8.49
CA PRO A 156 9.96 -10.15 -9.09
C PRO A 156 11.06 -11.18 -9.42
N ALA A 157 12.34 -10.79 -9.46
CA ALA A 157 13.45 -11.72 -9.68
C ALA A 157 14.03 -12.32 -8.38
N GLY A 158 13.59 -11.86 -7.20
CA GLY A 158 14.11 -12.31 -5.92
C GLY A 158 15.63 -12.10 -5.77
N SER A 159 16.18 -11.13 -6.50
CA SER A 159 17.63 -10.87 -6.66
C SER A 159 18.19 -9.90 -5.61
N GLY A 160 17.54 -9.79 -4.46
CA GLY A 160 18.15 -9.20 -3.28
C GLY A 160 19.45 -9.95 -2.89
N PRO A 161 20.47 -9.25 -2.39
CA PRO A 161 21.84 -9.77 -2.21
C PRO A 161 21.94 -11.00 -1.29
#